data_AF-A0A7S1KTS4-F1
#
_entry.id   AF-A0A7S1KTS4-F1
#
_cell.length_a   1.000
_cell.length_b   1.000
_cell.length_c   1.000
_cell.angle_alpha   90.00
_cell.angle_beta   90.00
_cell.angle_gamma   90.00
#
_symmetry.space_group_name_H-M   'P 1'
#
loop_
_entity.id
_entity.type
_entity.pdbx_description
1 polymer ?
#
loop_
_entity_poly.entity_id
_entity_poly.type
_entity_poly.pdbx_seq_one_letter_code
_entity_poly.pdbx_strand_id
1 'polypeptide(L)'
;MSTHLNILLSVYDDPFLYSMQEIHQLYHDFKKEAKKVSVKHAHEVHRKQRSLDSLVLYAWILGEKSHENKGEAQKLFLKAIEQSENNSFLYFCLGRIAPSAQQKLQAYTQSIILCPERSLAYNNRGNVYKTEYNQMDKALNDYSKAIDLDSSYGFALLNRGHLYKNVLKEPHMALEDYTRTISVSTGKDAAAAFFSRANLYKNELNDKVKALEDYNQAILLDPNDSDIFNNRGNLHRNHFEDYEAALKDYTKAIAVNPNNGNAYFNRASIYSNHFKRYEKAKDDYLESMRCNPDDGDVYFNLGWLYEEIFHNPEKALEYYSLAIEKRQDDDASDYYHNRAILYHNSLDEPEKALEDYNKAIEISPSDPVLYNNRGVCYEDKLNEFVKALADYEHALALRPNYAQAQTNIKLVMTKINALTHIGNT
;
A
#
# COMPACT_ATOMS: atom_id res chain seq x y z
N MET A 1 34.61 13.21 -2.13
CA MET A 1 34.25 12.02 -2.94
C MET A 1 35.39 11.03 -3.12
N SER A 2 36.51 11.39 -3.76
CA SER A 2 37.66 10.45 -3.90
C SER A 2 38.17 10.00 -2.53
N THR A 3 38.27 10.90 -1.54
CA THR A 3 38.68 10.54 -0.18
C THR A 3 37.71 9.55 0.49
N HIS A 4 36.39 9.79 0.41
CA HIS A 4 35.39 8.87 0.95
C HIS A 4 35.43 7.50 0.27
N LEU A 5 35.55 7.47 -1.06
CA LEU A 5 35.62 6.22 -1.82
C LEU A 5 36.91 5.46 -1.52
N ASN A 6 38.04 6.15 -1.43
CA ASN A 6 39.32 5.54 -1.10
C ASN A 6 39.25 4.92 0.29
N ILE A 7 38.63 5.59 1.27
CA ILE A 7 38.37 4.99 2.58
C ILE A 7 37.46 3.77 2.45
N LEU A 8 36.34 3.84 1.70
CA LEU A 8 35.47 2.67 1.52
C LEU A 8 36.15 1.47 0.84
N LEU A 9 37.12 1.74 -0.04
CA LEU A 9 37.95 0.72 -0.70
C LEU A 9 39.07 0.19 0.22
N SER A 10 39.62 1.05 1.10
CA SER A 10 40.74 0.73 2.01
C SER A 10 40.29 0.29 3.41
N VAL A 11 39.00 0.42 3.77
CA VAL A 11 38.41 -0.08 5.03
C VAL A 11 38.60 -1.60 5.16
N TYR A 12 38.99 -2.28 4.09
CA TYR A 12 39.46 -3.66 4.10
C TYR A 12 40.89 -3.85 4.63
N ASP A 13 41.79 -2.90 4.39
CA ASP A 13 43.21 -3.04 4.74
C ASP A 13 43.43 -2.93 6.26
N ASP A 14 42.51 -2.28 6.98
CA ASP A 14 42.43 -2.29 8.45
C ASP A 14 40.98 -2.00 8.92
N PRO A 15 40.17 -3.03 9.24
CA PRO A 15 38.79 -2.85 9.69
C PRO A 15 38.67 -2.19 11.07
N PHE A 16 39.77 -1.96 11.79
CA PHE A 16 39.78 -1.26 13.09
C PHE A 16 40.11 0.23 12.98
N LEU A 17 40.47 0.72 11.78
CA LEU A 17 40.87 2.11 11.58
C LEU A 17 39.70 3.09 11.70
N TYR A 18 38.47 2.61 11.47
CA TYR A 18 37.24 3.38 11.54
C TYR A 18 36.17 2.59 12.26
N SER A 19 35.38 3.27 13.09
CA SER A 19 34.15 2.70 13.64
C SER A 19 33.14 2.40 12.54
N MET A 20 32.24 1.44 12.77
CA MET A 20 31.16 1.13 11.83
C MET A 20 30.25 2.32 11.55
N GLN A 21 30.06 3.20 12.54
CA GLN A 21 29.35 4.47 12.38
C GLN A 21 30.05 5.39 11.38
N GLU A 22 31.37 5.54 11.48
CA GLU A 22 32.15 6.34 10.54
C GLU A 22 32.07 5.76 9.13
N ILE A 23 32.17 4.43 8.98
CA ILE A 23 32.05 3.75 7.68
C ILE A 23 30.67 3.99 7.04
N HIS A 24 29.60 3.90 7.83
CA HIS A 24 28.24 4.18 7.36
C HIS A 24 28.04 5.64 6.98
N GLN A 25 28.55 6.57 7.79
CA GLN A 25 28.48 8.00 7.51
C GLN A 25 29.25 8.34 6.22
N LEU A 26 30.46 7.79 6.07
CA LEU A 26 31.27 7.92 4.86
C LEU A 26 30.55 7.37 3.62
N TYR A 27 29.89 6.21 3.74
CA TYR A 27 29.09 5.64 2.66
C TYR A 27 27.88 6.53 2.30
N HIS A 28 27.20 7.07 3.31
CA HIS A 28 26.07 7.98 3.10
C HIS A 28 26.51 9.28 2.41
N ASP A 29 27.60 9.89 2.87
CA ASP A 29 28.14 11.12 2.30
C ASP A 29 28.69 10.90 0.90
N PHE A 30 29.37 9.78 0.67
CA PHE A 30 29.76 9.35 -0.67
C PHE A 30 28.55 9.26 -1.60
N LYS A 31 27.47 8.59 -1.18
CA LYS A 31 26.23 8.47 -1.98
C LYS A 31 25.62 9.83 -2.30
N LYS A 32 25.58 10.73 -1.32
CA LYS A 32 25.04 12.10 -1.48
C LYS A 32 25.86 12.93 -2.46
N GLU A 33 27.18 12.84 -2.40
CA GLU A 33 28.09 13.51 -3.33
C GLU A 33 28.00 12.93 -4.74
N ALA A 34 28.05 11.61 -4.86
CA ALA A 34 28.09 10.92 -6.14
C ALA A 34 26.80 11.14 -6.96
N LYS A 35 25.64 11.34 -6.31
CA LYS A 35 24.40 11.75 -6.99
C LYS A 35 24.53 13.07 -7.76
N LYS A 36 25.43 13.98 -7.34
CA LYS A 36 25.65 15.28 -7.99
C LYS A 36 26.55 15.21 -9.22
N VAL A 37 27.24 14.09 -9.41
CA VAL A 37 28.21 13.91 -10.50
C VAL A 37 27.53 13.36 -11.75
N SER A 38 27.90 13.85 -12.94
CA SER A 38 27.39 13.34 -14.20
C SER A 38 28.16 12.09 -14.65
N VAL A 39 27.46 11.18 -15.34
CA VAL A 39 28.06 9.96 -15.90
C VAL A 39 29.23 10.32 -16.84
N LYS A 40 29.06 11.35 -17.67
CA LYS A 40 30.09 11.82 -18.60
C LYS A 40 31.36 12.26 -17.85
N HIS A 41 31.21 13.04 -16.78
CA HIS A 41 32.35 13.48 -15.99
C HIS A 41 33.06 12.30 -15.32
N ALA A 42 32.31 11.37 -14.72
CA ALA A 42 32.89 10.19 -14.10
C ALA A 42 33.67 9.31 -15.10
N HIS A 43 33.12 9.13 -16.30
CA HIS A 43 33.80 8.42 -17.39
C HIS A 43 35.08 9.14 -17.84
N GLU A 44 35.05 10.47 -18.01
CA GLU A 44 36.25 11.24 -18.38
C GLU A 44 37.36 11.15 -17.32
N VAL A 45 36.99 11.19 -16.03
CA VAL A 45 37.93 10.99 -14.91
C VAL A 45 38.55 9.60 -14.98
N HIS A 46 37.74 8.55 -15.15
CA HIS A 46 38.23 7.19 -15.28
C HIS A 46 39.15 7.02 -16.50
N ARG A 47 38.79 7.58 -17.66
CA ARG A 47 39.60 7.52 -18.88
C ARG A 47 41.00 8.11 -18.69
N LYS A 48 41.12 9.18 -17.89
CA LYS A 48 42.40 9.84 -17.58
C LYS A 48 43.21 9.10 -16.53
N GLN A 49 42.57 8.67 -15.44
CA GLN A 49 43.28 8.10 -14.28
C GLN A 49 43.56 6.61 -14.42
N ARG A 50 42.63 5.84 -15.00
CA ARG A 50 42.70 4.38 -15.17
C ARG A 50 43.05 3.60 -13.89
N SER A 51 42.72 4.16 -12.72
CA SER A 51 42.87 3.51 -11.42
C SER A 51 41.63 2.68 -11.05
N LEU A 52 41.79 1.74 -10.13
CA LEU A 52 40.68 0.98 -9.54
C LEU A 52 39.62 1.92 -8.94
N ASP A 53 40.03 2.91 -8.15
CA ASP A 53 39.11 3.88 -7.52
C ASP A 53 38.27 4.63 -8.54
N SER A 54 38.91 5.07 -9.64
CA SER A 54 38.21 5.78 -10.71
C SER A 54 37.23 4.88 -11.47
N LEU A 55 37.54 3.58 -11.60
CA LEU A 55 36.66 2.57 -12.20
C LEU A 55 35.44 2.31 -11.33
N VAL A 56 35.66 2.10 -10.03
CA VAL A 56 34.60 1.86 -9.03
C VAL A 56 33.68 3.06 -8.92
N LEU A 57 34.24 4.27 -8.89
CA LEU A 57 33.47 5.51 -8.88
C LEU A 57 32.58 5.63 -10.12
N TYR A 58 33.16 5.37 -11.29
CA TYR A 58 32.42 5.40 -12.55
C TYR A 58 31.30 4.35 -12.58
N ALA A 59 31.60 3.10 -12.21
CA ALA A 59 30.62 2.02 -12.12
C ALA A 59 29.46 2.37 -11.18
N TRP A 60 29.77 2.92 -10.01
CA TRP A 60 28.78 3.33 -9.02
C TRP A 60 27.87 4.44 -9.57
N ILE A 61 28.44 5.51 -10.13
CA ILE A 61 27.66 6.64 -10.67
C ILE A 61 26.80 6.17 -11.84
N LEU A 62 27.34 5.30 -12.69
CA LEU A 62 26.64 4.74 -13.84
C LEU A 62 25.41 3.94 -13.40
N GLY A 63 25.55 3.05 -12.41
CA GLY A 63 24.48 2.20 -11.91
C GLY A 63 23.38 2.93 -11.13
N GLU A 64 23.67 4.10 -10.55
CA GLU A 64 22.71 4.91 -9.80
C GLU A 64 21.89 5.85 -10.70
N LYS A 65 22.38 6.19 -11.90
CA LYS A 65 21.75 7.21 -12.76
C LYS A 65 20.61 6.70 -13.63
N SER A 66 20.60 5.42 -14.01
CA SER A 66 19.51 4.82 -14.79
C SER A 66 19.47 3.30 -14.60
N HIS A 67 18.27 2.73 -14.65
CA HIS A 67 18.09 1.28 -14.68
C HIS A 67 18.73 0.64 -15.92
N GLU A 68 18.68 1.32 -17.07
CA GLU A 68 19.29 0.85 -18.32
C GLU A 68 20.81 0.71 -18.21
N ASN A 69 21.43 1.53 -17.35
CA ASN A 69 22.87 1.57 -17.15
C ASN A 69 23.38 0.52 -16.15
N LYS A 70 22.49 -0.20 -15.45
CA LYS A 70 22.89 -1.20 -14.43
C LYS A 70 23.69 -2.36 -15.03
N GLY A 71 23.37 -2.77 -16.26
CA GLY A 71 24.12 -3.83 -16.95
C GLY A 71 25.55 -3.43 -17.29
N GLU A 72 25.78 -2.17 -17.67
CA GLU A 72 27.14 -1.66 -17.92
C GLU A 72 27.91 -1.46 -16.61
N ALA A 73 27.26 -0.89 -15.58
CA ALA A 73 27.85 -0.80 -14.25
C ALA A 73 28.27 -2.18 -13.70
N GLN A 74 27.48 -3.22 -13.96
CA GLN A 74 27.80 -4.59 -13.58
C GLN A 74 29.10 -5.07 -14.23
N LYS A 75 29.27 -4.86 -15.53
CA LYS A 75 30.51 -5.22 -16.24
C LYS A 75 31.72 -4.50 -15.65
N LEU A 76 31.56 -3.22 -15.29
CA LEU A 76 32.63 -2.44 -14.68
C LEU A 76 32.99 -2.94 -13.26
N PHE A 77 32.00 -3.32 -12.45
CA PHE A 77 32.26 -3.92 -11.14
C PHE A 77 32.92 -5.30 -11.25
N LEU A 78 32.51 -6.14 -12.20
CA LEU A 78 33.19 -7.42 -12.46
C LEU A 78 34.66 -7.21 -12.85
N LYS A 79 34.93 -6.24 -13.73
CA LYS A 79 36.29 -5.84 -14.08
C LYS A 79 37.10 -5.28 -12.89
N ALA A 80 36.45 -4.57 -11.98
CA ALA A 80 37.08 -4.10 -10.76
C ALA A 80 37.43 -5.29 -9.83
N ILE A 81 36.55 -6.28 -9.74
CA ILE A 81 36.76 -7.52 -8.96
C ILE A 81 37.94 -8.32 -9.55
N GLU A 82 38.07 -8.40 -10.87
CA GLU A 82 39.25 -9.02 -11.52
C GLU A 82 40.58 -8.36 -11.11
N GLN A 83 40.57 -7.07 -10.76
CA GLN A 83 41.76 -6.33 -10.31
C GLN A 83 41.98 -6.44 -8.79
N SER A 84 40.95 -6.81 -8.03
CA SER A 84 40.97 -6.86 -6.56
C SER A 84 39.94 -7.85 -6.02
N GLU A 85 40.21 -9.13 -6.23
CA GLU A 85 39.27 -10.23 -6.00
C GLU A 85 38.94 -10.48 -4.52
N ASN A 86 39.73 -9.93 -3.60
CA ASN A 86 39.51 -10.00 -2.16
C ASN A 86 38.80 -8.76 -1.58
N ASN A 87 38.41 -7.78 -2.43
CA ASN A 87 37.79 -6.55 -1.94
C ASN A 87 36.28 -6.75 -1.69
N SER A 88 35.92 -6.91 -0.42
CA SER A 88 34.53 -7.09 0.03
C SER A 88 33.56 -5.98 -0.44
N PHE A 89 34.02 -4.72 -0.53
CA PHE A 89 33.18 -3.60 -0.96
C PHE A 89 32.77 -3.68 -2.43
N LEU A 90 33.61 -4.27 -3.28
CA LEU A 90 33.28 -4.51 -4.69
C LEU A 90 32.13 -5.51 -4.84
N TYR A 91 32.16 -6.60 -4.07
CA TYR A 91 31.05 -7.57 -4.05
C TYR A 91 29.78 -6.98 -3.45
N PHE A 92 29.89 -6.14 -2.41
CA PHE A 92 28.75 -5.39 -1.89
C PHE A 92 28.12 -4.49 -2.98
N CYS A 93 28.95 -3.77 -3.74
CA CYS A 93 28.49 -2.93 -4.84
C CYS A 93 27.86 -3.75 -5.97
N LEU A 94 28.47 -4.89 -6.32
CA LEU A 94 27.91 -5.83 -7.30
C LEU A 94 26.54 -6.34 -6.85
N GLY A 95 26.38 -6.71 -5.57
CA GLY A 95 25.11 -7.19 -5.04
C GLY A 95 23.97 -6.18 -5.11
N ARG A 96 24.27 -4.87 -5.11
CA ARG A 96 23.25 -3.80 -5.24
C ARG A 96 22.68 -3.68 -6.65
N ILE A 97 23.47 -4.00 -7.65
CA ILE A 97 23.17 -3.74 -9.07
C ILE A 97 23.02 -5.02 -9.90
N ALA A 98 23.28 -6.19 -9.31
CA ALA A 98 23.10 -7.47 -9.96
C ALA A 98 21.64 -7.69 -10.42
N PRO A 99 21.44 -8.26 -11.63
CA PRO A 99 20.12 -8.29 -12.27
C PRO A 99 19.20 -9.37 -11.70
N SER A 100 19.74 -10.46 -11.15
CA SER A 100 18.93 -11.55 -10.58
C SER A 100 19.10 -11.64 -9.06
N ALA A 101 18.04 -12.06 -8.36
CA ALA A 101 18.07 -12.29 -6.92
C ALA A 101 19.20 -13.25 -6.50
N GLN A 102 19.46 -14.29 -7.29
CA GLN A 102 20.53 -15.25 -7.04
C GLN A 102 21.92 -14.60 -7.10
N GLN A 103 22.19 -13.77 -8.11
CA GLN A 103 23.47 -13.06 -8.21
C GLN A 103 23.62 -12.00 -7.11
N LYS A 104 22.55 -11.30 -6.72
CA LYS A 104 22.57 -10.40 -5.55
C LYS A 104 22.97 -11.17 -4.29
N LEU A 105 22.33 -12.31 -4.04
CA LEU A 105 22.58 -13.16 -2.89
C LEU A 105 24.02 -13.70 -2.86
N GLN A 106 24.53 -14.16 -4.00
CA GLN A 106 25.92 -14.62 -4.14
C GLN A 106 26.92 -13.50 -3.85
N ALA A 107 26.71 -12.32 -4.44
CA ALA A 107 27.60 -11.17 -4.25
C ALA A 107 27.60 -10.67 -2.80
N TYR A 108 26.43 -10.55 -2.15
CA TYR A 108 26.40 -10.18 -0.74
C TYR A 108 27.02 -11.26 0.16
N THR A 109 26.82 -12.53 -0.16
CA THR A 109 27.46 -13.63 0.59
C THR A 109 28.97 -13.59 0.46
N GLN A 110 29.49 -13.37 -0.75
CA GLN A 110 30.93 -13.22 -0.96
C GLN A 110 31.49 -11.98 -0.24
N SER A 111 30.75 -10.88 -0.25
CA SER A 111 31.09 -9.67 0.51
C SER A 111 31.23 -9.96 2.01
N ILE A 112 30.30 -10.74 2.57
CA ILE A 112 30.30 -11.17 3.98
C ILE A 112 31.45 -12.15 4.27
N ILE A 113 31.72 -13.10 3.37
CA ILE A 113 32.85 -14.05 3.53
C ILE A 113 34.18 -13.29 3.62
N LEU A 114 34.36 -12.27 2.78
CA LEU A 114 35.58 -11.46 2.74
C LEU A 114 35.68 -10.43 3.88
N CYS A 115 34.56 -9.99 4.43
CA CYS A 115 34.51 -9.08 5.59
C CYS A 115 33.24 -9.37 6.43
N PRO A 116 33.35 -10.25 7.44
CA PRO A 116 32.23 -10.64 8.29
C PRO A 116 31.62 -9.51 9.13
N GLU A 117 32.29 -8.36 9.24
CA GLU A 117 31.89 -7.19 10.00
C GLU A 117 31.04 -6.21 9.17
N ARG A 118 30.88 -6.44 7.85
CA ARG A 118 30.13 -5.54 6.96
C ARG A 118 28.62 -5.64 7.16
N SER A 119 28.10 -4.94 8.17
CA SER A 119 26.66 -4.87 8.50
C SER A 119 25.76 -4.48 7.31
N LEU A 120 26.20 -3.56 6.43
CA LEU A 120 25.48 -3.21 5.19
C LEU A 120 25.16 -4.44 4.30
N ALA A 121 26.09 -5.40 4.22
CA ALA A 121 25.93 -6.58 3.37
C ALA A 121 24.91 -7.55 3.96
N TYR A 122 24.89 -7.73 5.28
CA TYR A 122 23.85 -8.51 5.97
C TYR A 122 22.47 -7.87 5.76
N ASN A 123 22.30 -6.57 6.03
CA ASN A 123 21.02 -5.91 5.83
C ASN A 123 20.50 -6.05 4.39
N ASN A 124 21.38 -5.85 3.39
CA ASN A 124 20.97 -5.97 1.99
C ASN A 124 20.70 -7.43 1.57
N ARG A 125 21.42 -8.40 2.13
CA ARG A 125 21.12 -9.82 1.90
C ARG A 125 19.80 -10.24 2.56
N GLY A 126 19.53 -9.75 3.77
CA GLY A 126 18.25 -9.90 4.45
C GLY A 126 17.09 -9.35 3.64
N ASN A 127 17.26 -8.20 2.99
CA ASN A 127 16.29 -7.66 2.05
C ASN A 127 16.02 -8.61 0.88
N VAL A 128 17.06 -9.19 0.28
CA VAL A 128 16.92 -10.19 -0.80
C VAL A 128 16.15 -11.41 -0.31
N TYR A 129 16.48 -11.95 0.87
CA TYR A 129 15.73 -13.08 1.45
C TYR A 129 14.26 -12.76 1.67
N LYS A 130 13.95 -11.58 2.21
CA LYS A 130 12.57 -11.13 2.45
C LYS A 130 11.77 -10.97 1.16
N THR A 131 12.30 -10.22 0.19
CA THR A 131 11.50 -9.78 -0.97
C THR A 131 11.50 -10.78 -2.13
N GLU A 132 12.63 -11.46 -2.37
CA GLU A 132 12.80 -12.31 -3.57
C GLU A 132 12.56 -13.79 -3.27
N TYR A 133 12.76 -14.21 -2.02
CA TYR A 133 12.68 -15.62 -1.61
C TYR A 133 11.64 -15.89 -0.54
N ASN A 134 10.99 -14.86 0.02
CA ASN A 134 10.04 -14.98 1.12
C ASN A 134 10.60 -15.75 2.35
N GLN A 135 11.92 -15.70 2.56
CA GLN A 135 12.64 -16.42 3.63
C GLN A 135 12.78 -15.52 4.87
N MET A 136 11.70 -15.40 5.63
CA MET A 136 11.57 -14.44 6.73
C MET A 136 12.57 -14.70 7.87
N ASP A 137 12.82 -15.96 8.23
CA ASP A 137 13.79 -16.31 9.27
C ASP A 137 15.23 -15.91 8.91
N LYS A 138 15.61 -16.09 7.64
CA LYS A 138 16.94 -15.68 7.16
C LYS A 138 17.06 -14.16 7.11
N ALA A 139 16.00 -13.47 6.69
CA ALA A 139 15.95 -12.01 6.73
C ALA A 139 16.09 -11.49 8.17
N LEU A 140 15.36 -12.07 9.13
CA LEU A 140 15.44 -11.72 10.54
C LEU A 140 16.86 -11.92 11.11
N ASN A 141 17.48 -13.06 10.80
CA ASN A 141 18.85 -13.36 11.23
C ASN A 141 19.85 -12.37 10.64
N ASP A 142 19.75 -12.05 9.35
CA ASP A 142 20.63 -11.09 8.69
C ASP A 142 20.43 -9.67 9.24
N TYR A 143 19.19 -9.22 9.46
CA TYR A 143 18.94 -7.92 10.09
C TYR A 143 19.49 -7.86 11.52
N SER A 144 19.28 -8.92 12.32
CA SER A 144 19.80 -8.98 13.69
C SER A 144 21.33 -8.99 13.69
N LYS A 145 21.97 -9.76 12.80
CA LYS A 145 23.43 -9.74 12.68
C LYS A 145 23.97 -8.38 12.25
N ALA A 146 23.27 -7.67 11.36
CA ALA A 146 23.63 -6.30 10.99
C ALA A 146 23.57 -5.34 12.19
N ILE A 147 22.57 -5.50 13.07
CA ILE A 147 22.38 -4.69 14.29
C ILE A 147 23.41 -5.07 15.37
N ASP A 148 23.77 -6.34 15.49
CA ASP A 148 24.81 -6.78 16.43
C ASP A 148 26.19 -6.21 16.06
N LEU A 149 26.45 -6.06 14.76
CA LEU A 149 27.69 -5.47 14.23
C LEU A 149 27.67 -3.93 14.30
N ASP A 150 26.51 -3.31 14.12
CA ASP A 150 26.30 -1.87 14.30
C ASP A 150 24.95 -1.61 14.96
N SER A 151 24.98 -1.37 16.27
CA SER A 151 23.78 -1.14 17.08
C SER A 151 23.03 0.14 16.71
N SER A 152 23.66 1.03 15.95
CA SER A 152 23.11 2.30 15.46
C SER A 152 22.64 2.25 14.02
N TYR A 153 22.65 1.07 13.39
CA TYR A 153 22.24 0.93 12.00
C TYR A 153 20.71 1.05 11.83
N GLY A 154 20.23 2.29 11.74
CA GLY A 154 18.81 2.63 11.67
C GLY A 154 18.03 1.89 10.58
N PHE A 155 18.62 1.68 9.40
CA PHE A 155 17.95 0.92 8.32
C PHE A 155 17.71 -0.56 8.69
N ALA A 156 18.66 -1.21 9.36
CA ALA A 156 18.49 -2.60 9.78
C ALA A 156 17.45 -2.71 10.90
N LEU A 157 17.48 -1.79 11.87
CA LEU A 157 16.46 -1.69 12.92
C LEU A 157 15.06 -1.49 12.31
N LEU A 158 14.90 -0.53 11.39
CA LEU A 158 13.63 -0.26 10.74
C LEU A 158 13.12 -1.48 9.94
N ASN A 159 14.00 -2.13 9.17
CA ASN A 159 13.66 -3.32 8.40
C ASN A 159 13.23 -4.49 9.30
N ARG A 160 13.90 -4.69 10.44
CA ARG A 160 13.56 -5.71 11.42
C ARG A 160 12.25 -5.39 12.14
N GLY A 161 12.03 -4.12 12.50
CA GLY A 161 10.77 -3.65 13.07
C GLY A 161 9.57 -3.88 12.14
N HIS A 162 9.72 -3.61 10.84
CA HIS A 162 8.69 -3.93 9.85
C HIS A 162 8.41 -5.43 9.76
N LEU A 163 9.44 -6.27 9.87
CA LEU A 163 9.29 -7.72 9.87
C LEU A 163 8.55 -8.22 11.12
N TYR A 164 8.92 -7.72 12.31
CA TYR A 164 8.22 -8.01 13.56
C TYR A 164 6.73 -7.63 13.48
N LYS A 165 6.42 -6.43 12.98
CA LYS A 165 5.04 -5.96 12.84
C LYS A 165 4.25 -6.79 11.83
N ASN A 166 4.75 -6.88 10.60
CA ASN A 166 3.92 -7.31 9.47
C ASN A 166 3.83 -8.84 9.36
N VAL A 167 4.92 -9.54 9.67
CA VAL A 167 5.06 -10.99 9.46
C VAL A 167 4.93 -11.75 10.77
N LEU A 168 5.74 -11.38 11.76
CA LEU A 168 5.80 -12.13 13.03
C LEU A 168 4.68 -11.76 14.00
N LYS A 169 3.98 -10.64 13.75
CA LYS A 169 2.89 -10.11 14.59
C LYS A 169 3.34 -9.87 16.04
N GLU A 170 4.57 -9.38 16.20
CA GLU A 170 5.20 -9.04 17.47
C GLU A 170 5.31 -7.52 17.64
N PRO A 171 4.21 -6.82 18.02
CA PRO A 171 4.17 -5.36 18.02
C PRO A 171 5.12 -4.73 19.04
N HIS A 172 5.39 -5.38 20.17
CA HIS A 172 6.32 -4.85 21.17
C HIS A 172 7.77 -4.86 20.69
N MET A 173 8.20 -5.90 19.96
CA MET A 173 9.53 -5.96 19.35
C MET A 173 9.68 -4.91 18.24
N ALA A 174 8.63 -4.73 17.42
CA ALA A 174 8.60 -3.67 16.42
C ALA A 174 8.70 -2.27 17.04
N LEU A 175 8.00 -2.04 18.16
CA LEU A 175 8.01 -0.77 18.88
C LEU A 175 9.42 -0.42 19.38
N GLU A 176 10.15 -1.40 19.93
CA GLU A 176 11.52 -1.22 20.37
C GLU A 176 12.44 -0.82 19.20
N ASP A 177 12.38 -1.56 18.10
CA ASP A 177 13.20 -1.30 16.92
C ASP A 177 12.90 0.06 16.28
N TYR A 178 11.63 0.47 16.18
CA TYR A 178 11.30 1.82 15.70
C TYR A 178 11.78 2.92 16.65
N THR A 179 11.67 2.71 17.96
CA THR A 179 12.13 3.68 18.96
C THR A 179 13.66 3.83 18.91
N ARG A 180 14.38 2.71 18.77
CA ARG A 180 15.84 2.74 18.57
C ARG A 180 16.20 3.42 17.25
N THR A 181 15.48 3.15 16.16
CA THR A 181 15.69 3.83 14.87
C THR A 181 15.58 5.34 15.02
N ILE A 182 14.54 5.83 15.70
CA ILE A 182 14.33 7.27 15.96
C ILE A 182 15.51 7.87 16.74
N SER A 183 16.09 7.13 17.69
CA SER A 183 17.22 7.63 18.48
C SER A 183 18.55 7.75 17.72
N VAL A 184 18.70 7.02 16.61
CA VAL A 184 19.97 6.93 15.85
C VAL A 184 19.88 7.54 14.45
N SER A 185 18.67 7.81 13.95
CA SER A 185 18.43 8.40 12.62
C SER A 185 18.06 9.88 12.71
N THR A 186 18.23 10.60 11.60
CA THR A 186 17.85 12.02 11.50
C THR A 186 17.15 12.30 10.17
N GLY A 187 16.49 13.46 10.06
CA GLY A 187 15.80 13.89 8.84
C GLY A 187 14.76 12.86 8.36
N LYS A 188 14.79 12.52 7.07
CA LYS A 188 13.80 11.62 6.44
C LYS A 188 13.82 10.20 7.00
N ASP A 189 14.98 9.70 7.42
CA ASP A 189 15.09 8.36 7.97
C ASP A 189 14.42 8.28 9.35
N ALA A 190 14.58 9.33 10.18
CA ALA A 190 13.82 9.47 11.41
C ALA A 190 12.32 9.67 11.15
N ALA A 191 11.95 10.46 10.13
CA ALA A 191 10.55 10.66 9.73
C ALA A 191 9.86 9.32 9.40
N ALA A 192 10.53 8.45 8.62
CA ALA A 192 10.03 7.12 8.28
C ALA A 192 9.84 6.22 9.51
N ALA A 193 10.71 6.34 10.51
CA ALA A 193 10.60 5.59 11.76
C ALA A 193 9.44 6.10 12.64
N PHE A 194 9.29 7.42 12.80
CA PHE A 194 8.12 8.02 13.45
C PHE A 194 6.83 7.61 12.75
N PHE A 195 6.77 7.69 11.43
CA PHE A 195 5.60 7.26 10.65
C PHE A 195 5.28 5.77 10.83
N SER A 196 6.30 4.91 10.84
CA SER A 196 6.13 3.46 11.08
C SER A 196 5.60 3.18 12.49
N ARG A 197 6.12 3.89 13.50
CA ARG A 197 5.70 3.78 14.89
C ARG A 197 4.30 4.35 15.13
N ALA A 198 3.94 5.47 14.47
CA ALA A 198 2.59 6.02 14.48
C ALA A 198 1.56 5.01 13.96
N ASN A 199 1.88 4.34 12.84
CA ASN A 199 1.02 3.28 12.30
C ASN A 199 0.90 2.08 13.23
N LEU A 200 1.97 1.71 13.94
CA LEU A 200 1.95 0.65 14.94
C LEU A 200 1.06 1.02 16.14
N TYR A 201 1.22 2.23 16.68
CA TYR A 201 0.37 2.75 17.74
C TYR A 201 -1.09 2.80 17.34
N LYS A 202 -1.37 3.28 16.11
CA LYS A 202 -2.72 3.36 15.57
C LYS A 202 -3.35 1.97 15.42
N ASN A 203 -2.67 1.04 14.76
CA ASN A 203 -3.33 -0.19 14.30
C ASN A 203 -3.25 -1.34 15.31
N GLU A 204 -2.12 -1.51 15.99
CA GLU A 204 -1.85 -2.70 16.80
C GLU A 204 -1.95 -2.41 18.31
N LEU A 205 -1.44 -1.26 18.75
CA LEU A 205 -1.39 -0.92 20.18
C LEU A 205 -2.56 -0.04 20.65
N ASN A 206 -3.42 0.39 19.72
CA ASN A 206 -4.58 1.24 19.96
C ASN A 206 -4.32 2.55 20.75
N ASP A 207 -3.08 3.07 20.71
CA ASP A 207 -2.69 4.32 21.38
C ASP A 207 -2.72 5.48 20.38
N LYS A 208 -3.93 6.03 20.18
CA LYS A 208 -4.16 7.03 19.12
C LYS A 208 -3.54 8.39 19.43
N VAL A 209 -3.33 8.71 20.70
CA VAL A 209 -2.65 9.94 21.13
C VAL A 209 -1.18 9.88 20.74
N LYS A 210 -0.47 8.79 21.08
CA LYS A 210 0.92 8.62 20.64
C LYS A 210 1.05 8.50 19.14
N ALA A 211 0.08 7.88 18.46
CA ALA A 211 0.06 7.86 17.01
C ALA A 211 0.00 9.28 16.41
N LEU A 212 -0.85 10.15 16.94
CA LEU A 212 -0.96 11.54 16.50
C LEU A 212 0.34 12.33 16.76
N GLU A 213 0.95 12.14 17.93
CA GLU A 213 2.25 12.74 18.27
C GLU A 213 3.35 12.33 17.28
N ASP A 214 3.46 11.04 16.98
CA ASP A 214 4.45 10.52 16.04
C ASP A 214 4.17 10.99 14.60
N TYR A 215 2.91 11.06 14.15
CA TYR A 215 2.60 11.66 12.84
C TYR A 215 3.02 13.14 12.78
N ASN A 216 2.83 13.90 13.86
CA ASN A 216 3.25 15.29 13.92
C ASN A 216 4.77 15.43 13.80
N GLN A 217 5.53 14.57 14.48
CA GLN A 217 7.00 14.54 14.34
C GLN A 217 7.45 14.12 12.94
N ALA A 218 6.79 13.11 12.36
CA ALA A 218 7.10 12.65 11.02
C ALA A 218 6.88 13.76 9.96
N ILE A 219 5.78 14.52 10.07
CA ILE A 219 5.49 15.68 9.20
C ILE A 219 6.51 16.81 9.38
N LEU A 220 6.95 17.06 10.62
CA LEU A 220 7.97 18.08 10.88
C LEU A 220 9.30 17.74 10.18
N LEU A 221 9.67 16.46 10.16
CA LEU A 221 10.92 15.96 9.61
C LEU A 221 10.88 15.72 8.08
N ASP A 222 9.73 15.30 7.54
CA ASP A 222 9.51 15.19 6.10
C ASP A 222 8.14 15.78 5.68
N PRO A 223 8.06 17.10 5.47
CA PRO A 223 6.81 17.76 5.09
C PRO A 223 6.38 17.49 3.64
N ASN A 224 7.16 16.70 2.89
CA ASN A 224 6.91 16.36 1.49
C ASN A 224 6.54 14.88 1.30
N ASP A 225 6.21 14.17 2.36
CA ASP A 225 5.66 12.82 2.28
C ASP A 225 4.13 12.88 2.41
N SER A 226 3.43 12.61 1.30
CA SER A 226 1.97 12.65 1.24
C SER A 226 1.30 11.59 2.09
N ASP A 227 1.95 10.44 2.31
CA ASP A 227 1.35 9.31 2.99
C ASP A 227 1.24 9.56 4.50
N ILE A 228 2.14 10.37 5.06
CA ILE A 228 2.06 10.79 6.46
C ILE A 228 0.82 11.66 6.68
N PHE A 229 0.57 12.64 5.81
CA PHE A 229 -0.64 13.46 5.88
C PHE A 229 -1.91 12.63 5.67
N ASN A 230 -1.96 11.78 4.65
CA ASN A 230 -3.12 10.92 4.40
C ASN A 230 -3.45 10.03 5.62
N ASN A 231 -2.43 9.42 6.25
CA ASN A 231 -2.63 8.57 7.41
C ASN A 231 -3.00 9.32 8.70
N ARG A 232 -2.49 10.54 8.89
CA ARG A 232 -2.92 11.41 10.00
C ARG A 232 -4.36 11.90 9.78
N GLY A 233 -4.72 12.23 8.54
CA GLY A 233 -6.10 12.56 8.17
C GLY A 233 -7.08 11.40 8.45
N ASN A 234 -6.69 10.17 8.13
CA ASN A 234 -7.45 8.97 8.48
C ASN A 234 -7.62 8.81 10.00
N LEU A 235 -6.60 9.17 10.79
CA LEU A 235 -6.69 9.14 12.24
C LEU A 235 -7.67 10.20 12.77
N HIS A 236 -7.62 11.42 12.24
CA HIS A 236 -8.59 12.48 12.57
C HIS A 236 -10.03 12.06 12.23
N ARG A 237 -10.26 11.55 11.02
CA ARG A 237 -11.57 11.09 10.56
C ARG A 237 -12.12 9.95 11.42
N ASN A 238 -11.36 8.87 11.55
CA ASN A 238 -11.89 7.60 12.04
C ASN A 238 -11.89 7.48 13.57
N HIS A 239 -11.10 8.29 14.27
CA HIS A 239 -10.98 8.18 15.72
C HIS A 239 -11.36 9.44 16.46
N PHE A 240 -10.97 10.60 15.96
CA PHE A 240 -11.29 11.87 16.59
C PHE A 240 -12.57 12.51 16.04
N GLU A 241 -13.15 11.93 14.99
CA GLU A 241 -14.30 12.47 14.24
C GLU A 241 -14.11 13.96 13.83
N ASP A 242 -12.84 14.36 13.68
CA ASP A 242 -12.44 15.71 13.29
C ASP A 242 -12.32 15.77 11.78
N TYR A 243 -13.46 15.90 11.11
CA TYR A 243 -13.56 15.89 9.66
C TYR A 243 -12.86 17.09 9.02
N GLU A 244 -12.88 18.25 9.68
CA GLU A 244 -12.17 19.45 9.24
C GLU A 244 -10.65 19.27 9.24
N ALA A 245 -10.08 18.71 10.32
CA ALA A 245 -8.65 18.39 10.36
C ALA A 245 -8.29 17.33 9.32
N ALA A 246 -9.13 16.31 9.14
CA ALA A 246 -8.93 15.30 8.11
C ALA A 246 -8.92 15.91 6.70
N LEU A 247 -9.89 16.79 6.36
CA LEU A 247 -9.92 17.50 5.08
C LEU A 247 -8.66 18.34 4.83
N LYS A 248 -8.15 19.01 5.88
CA LYS A 248 -6.90 19.78 5.80
C LYS A 248 -5.71 18.89 5.46
N ASP A 249 -5.61 17.73 6.11
CA ASP A 249 -4.55 16.77 5.88
C ASP A 249 -4.63 16.12 4.49
N TYR A 250 -5.80 15.66 4.04
CA TYR A 250 -5.94 15.13 2.69
C TYR A 250 -5.63 16.18 1.62
N THR A 251 -6.04 17.44 1.84
CA THR A 251 -5.70 18.54 0.94
C THR A 251 -4.20 18.79 0.89
N LYS A 252 -3.51 18.69 2.03
CA LYS A 252 -2.05 18.82 2.06
C LYS A 252 -1.36 17.61 1.39
N ALA A 253 -1.86 16.40 1.60
CA ALA A 253 -1.37 15.19 0.93
C ALA A 253 -1.44 15.32 -0.60
N ILE A 254 -2.58 15.78 -1.13
CA ILE A 254 -2.80 16.01 -2.57
C ILE A 254 -1.89 17.12 -3.10
N ALA A 255 -1.70 18.21 -2.35
CA ALA A 255 -0.81 19.29 -2.76
C ALA A 255 0.67 18.86 -2.81
N VAL A 256 1.07 17.92 -1.95
CA VAL A 256 2.42 17.35 -1.92
C VAL A 256 2.59 16.32 -3.04
N ASN A 257 1.61 15.46 -3.25
CA ASN A 257 1.60 14.44 -4.30
C ASN A 257 0.24 14.41 -5.01
N PRO A 258 0.12 15.07 -6.18
CA PRO A 258 -1.12 15.07 -6.98
C PRO A 258 -1.52 13.70 -7.54
N ASN A 259 -0.71 12.65 -7.36
CA ASN A 259 -1.05 11.27 -7.75
C ASN A 259 -1.43 10.39 -6.55
N ASN A 260 -1.70 10.97 -5.37
CA ASN A 260 -2.15 10.22 -4.21
C ASN A 260 -3.66 9.92 -4.28
N GLY A 261 -4.02 8.84 -4.99
CA GLY A 261 -5.42 8.42 -5.18
C GLY A 261 -6.20 8.18 -3.87
N ASN A 262 -5.52 7.66 -2.84
CA ASN A 262 -6.12 7.42 -1.53
C ASN A 262 -6.53 8.73 -0.85
N ALA A 263 -5.71 9.78 -0.94
CA ALA A 263 -6.05 11.08 -0.35
C ALA A 263 -7.27 11.72 -1.03
N TYR A 264 -7.38 11.59 -2.36
CA TYR A 264 -8.57 12.00 -3.10
C TYR A 264 -9.81 11.21 -2.67
N PHE A 265 -9.74 9.88 -2.65
CA PHE A 265 -10.85 9.02 -2.21
C PHE A 265 -11.33 9.36 -0.80
N ASN A 266 -10.40 9.48 0.15
CA ASN A 266 -10.72 9.77 1.55
C ASN A 266 -11.36 11.17 1.70
N ARG A 267 -10.89 12.16 0.93
CA ARG A 267 -11.46 13.51 0.93
C ARG A 267 -12.86 13.54 0.30
N ALA A 268 -13.05 12.82 -0.81
CA ALA A 268 -14.34 12.65 -1.47
C ALA A 268 -15.38 12.01 -0.55
N SER A 269 -14.99 10.95 0.17
CA SER A 269 -15.84 10.26 1.14
C SER A 269 -16.32 11.21 2.24
N ILE A 270 -15.45 12.08 2.77
CA ILE A 270 -15.87 13.10 3.75
C ILE A 270 -16.80 14.15 3.12
N TYR A 271 -16.49 14.62 1.91
CA TYR A 271 -17.36 15.56 1.21
C TYR A 271 -18.75 14.99 0.96
N SER A 272 -18.87 13.73 0.57
CA SER A 272 -20.14 13.06 0.33
C SER A 272 -20.91 12.82 1.63
N ASN A 273 -20.29 12.12 2.58
CA ASN A 273 -21.02 11.51 3.70
C ASN A 273 -21.28 12.49 4.85
N HIS A 274 -20.39 13.46 5.08
CA HIS A 274 -20.50 14.38 6.23
C HIS A 274 -20.97 15.78 5.81
N PHE A 275 -20.38 16.34 4.75
CA PHE A 275 -20.68 17.71 4.33
C PHE A 275 -21.68 17.82 3.19
N LYS A 276 -22.09 16.70 2.57
CA LYS A 276 -23.03 16.65 1.43
C LYS A 276 -22.61 17.58 0.27
N ARG A 277 -21.30 17.73 0.06
CA ARG A 277 -20.69 18.52 -1.01
C ARG A 277 -20.44 17.62 -2.21
N TYR A 278 -21.51 17.10 -2.80
CA TYR A 278 -21.46 16.02 -3.78
C TYR A 278 -20.68 16.36 -5.06
N GLU A 279 -20.73 17.61 -5.54
CA GLU A 279 -19.91 18.04 -6.68
C GLU A 279 -18.41 17.92 -6.39
N LYS A 280 -17.96 18.34 -5.20
CA LYS A 280 -16.56 18.18 -4.78
C LYS A 280 -16.19 16.72 -4.59
N ALA A 281 -17.12 15.91 -4.06
CA ALA A 281 -16.90 14.48 -3.90
C ALA A 281 -16.70 13.79 -5.25
N LYS A 282 -17.55 14.11 -6.24
CA LYS A 282 -17.42 13.61 -7.61
C LYS A 282 -16.07 13.98 -8.22
N ASP A 283 -15.67 15.25 -8.16
CA ASP A 283 -14.38 15.70 -8.71
C ASP A 283 -13.21 14.95 -8.08
N ASP A 284 -13.21 14.78 -6.76
CA ASP A 284 -12.17 14.04 -6.05
C ASP A 284 -12.20 12.54 -6.37
N TYR A 285 -13.38 11.91 -6.47
CA TYR A 285 -13.45 10.50 -6.88
C TYR A 285 -12.95 10.29 -8.33
N LEU A 286 -13.21 11.22 -9.25
CA LEU A 286 -12.66 11.16 -10.61
C LEU A 286 -11.13 11.27 -10.63
N GLU A 287 -10.55 12.14 -9.80
CA GLU A 287 -9.08 12.19 -9.65
C GLU A 287 -8.52 10.94 -8.96
N SER A 288 -9.25 10.38 -7.98
CA SER A 288 -8.88 9.10 -7.37
C SER A 288 -8.84 7.98 -8.41
N MET A 289 -9.88 7.87 -9.25
CA MET A 289 -9.95 6.93 -10.37
C MET A 289 -8.80 7.12 -11.37
N ARG A 290 -8.42 8.37 -11.67
CA ARG A 290 -7.27 8.67 -12.54
C ARG A 290 -5.96 8.17 -11.92
N CYS A 291 -5.81 8.27 -10.61
CA CYS A 291 -4.61 7.86 -9.89
C CYS A 291 -4.54 6.34 -9.66
N ASN A 292 -5.68 5.70 -9.40
CA ASN A 292 -5.82 4.27 -9.13
C ASN A 292 -7.00 3.70 -9.94
N PRO A 293 -6.79 3.30 -11.21
CA PRO A 293 -7.86 2.83 -12.09
C PRO A 293 -8.37 1.42 -11.78
N ASP A 294 -7.73 0.71 -10.85
CA ASP A 294 -8.11 -0.65 -10.45
C ASP A 294 -8.84 -0.67 -9.09
N ASP A 295 -9.30 0.50 -8.61
CA ASP A 295 -9.99 0.65 -7.33
C ASP A 295 -11.51 0.58 -7.49
N GLY A 296 -12.07 -0.62 -7.32
CA GLY A 296 -13.50 -0.88 -7.45
C GLY A 296 -14.38 0.03 -6.57
N ASP A 297 -13.91 0.39 -5.36
CA ASP A 297 -14.66 1.23 -4.42
C ASP A 297 -14.89 2.65 -4.98
N VAL A 298 -13.92 3.18 -5.74
CA VAL A 298 -14.04 4.50 -6.37
C VAL A 298 -15.18 4.50 -7.38
N TYR A 299 -15.24 3.46 -8.22
CA TYR A 299 -16.31 3.29 -9.22
C TYR A 299 -17.66 3.10 -8.54
N PHE A 300 -17.73 2.28 -7.49
CA PHE A 300 -18.95 2.06 -6.72
C PHE A 300 -19.51 3.38 -6.15
N ASN A 301 -18.65 4.18 -5.51
CA ASN A 301 -19.06 5.47 -4.95
C ASN A 301 -19.47 6.50 -6.03
N LEU A 302 -18.84 6.47 -7.21
CA LEU A 302 -19.27 7.29 -8.35
C LEU A 302 -20.63 6.82 -8.88
N GLY A 303 -20.86 5.51 -8.98
CA GLY A 303 -22.14 4.93 -9.38
C GLY A 303 -23.27 5.39 -8.48
N TRP A 304 -23.06 5.30 -7.16
CA TRP A 304 -23.99 5.79 -6.15
C TRP A 304 -24.28 7.29 -6.29
N LEU A 305 -23.25 8.13 -6.46
CA LEU A 305 -23.46 9.56 -6.66
C LEU A 305 -24.29 9.85 -7.92
N TYR A 306 -24.03 9.13 -9.01
CA TYR A 306 -24.77 9.33 -10.26
C TYR A 306 -26.22 8.85 -10.16
N GLU A 307 -26.49 7.77 -9.43
CA GLU A 307 -27.85 7.28 -9.18
C GLU A 307 -28.63 8.23 -8.24
N GLU A 308 -28.13 8.42 -7.02
CA GLU A 308 -28.89 9.03 -5.93
C GLU A 308 -28.89 10.56 -5.96
N ILE A 309 -27.79 11.17 -6.41
CA ILE A 309 -27.62 12.63 -6.34
C ILE A 309 -27.81 13.30 -7.69
N PHE A 310 -27.20 12.73 -8.74
CA PHE A 310 -27.24 13.33 -10.07
C PHE A 310 -28.34 12.76 -10.96
N HIS A 311 -29.06 11.72 -10.50
CA HIS A 311 -30.18 11.09 -11.19
C HIS A 311 -29.88 10.75 -12.66
N ASN A 312 -28.70 10.15 -12.89
CA ASN A 312 -28.20 9.72 -14.19
C ASN A 312 -27.97 8.20 -14.16
N PRO A 313 -29.01 7.41 -14.46
CA PRO A 313 -28.95 5.96 -14.33
C PRO A 313 -28.00 5.31 -15.35
N GLU A 314 -27.79 5.92 -16.52
CA GLU A 314 -26.86 5.39 -17.53
C GLU A 314 -25.41 5.45 -17.03
N LYS A 315 -25.00 6.58 -16.44
CA LYS A 315 -23.67 6.70 -15.82
C LYS A 315 -23.55 5.85 -14.58
N ALA A 316 -24.59 5.78 -13.75
CA ALA A 316 -24.58 4.92 -12.59
C ALA A 316 -24.32 3.46 -13.00
N LEU A 317 -24.98 2.99 -14.06
CA LEU A 317 -24.81 1.65 -14.59
C LEU A 317 -23.37 1.40 -15.10
N GLU A 318 -22.81 2.36 -15.82
CA GLU A 318 -21.41 2.31 -16.29
C GLU A 318 -20.47 2.13 -15.10
N TYR A 319 -20.60 2.98 -14.08
CA TYR A 319 -19.75 2.95 -12.89
C TYR A 319 -19.93 1.70 -12.03
N TYR A 320 -21.15 1.23 -11.79
CA TYR A 320 -21.34 -0.04 -11.07
C TYR A 320 -20.79 -1.24 -11.84
N SER A 321 -20.91 -1.24 -13.17
CA SER A 321 -20.32 -2.30 -13.99
C SER A 321 -18.80 -2.29 -13.94
N LEU A 322 -18.19 -1.10 -13.96
CA LEU A 322 -16.74 -0.94 -13.76
C LEU A 322 -16.31 -1.34 -12.34
N ALA A 323 -17.10 -1.04 -11.30
CA ALA A 323 -16.81 -1.47 -9.93
C ALA A 323 -16.71 -3.01 -9.84
N ILE A 324 -17.65 -3.71 -10.49
CA ILE A 324 -17.65 -5.17 -10.60
C ILE A 324 -16.43 -5.65 -11.39
N GLU A 325 -16.07 -5.01 -12.50
CA GLU A 325 -14.91 -5.39 -13.31
C GLU A 325 -13.57 -5.21 -12.56
N LYS A 326 -13.43 -4.09 -11.81
CA LYS A 326 -12.18 -3.65 -11.18
C LYS A 326 -11.99 -4.13 -9.75
N ARG A 327 -12.94 -4.87 -9.18
CA ARG A 327 -12.83 -5.38 -7.82
C ARG A 327 -11.58 -6.26 -7.65
N GLN A 328 -11.03 -6.23 -6.44
CA GLN A 328 -9.81 -6.97 -6.07
C GLN A 328 -10.08 -8.13 -5.10
N ASP A 329 -11.30 -8.20 -4.55
CA ASP A 329 -11.74 -9.23 -3.61
C ASP A 329 -12.94 -10.02 -4.16
N ASP A 330 -13.24 -11.13 -3.45
CA ASP A 330 -14.34 -12.02 -3.78
C ASP A 330 -15.70 -11.49 -3.24
N ASP A 331 -15.69 -10.47 -2.37
CA ASP A 331 -16.89 -9.91 -1.74
C ASP A 331 -17.51 -8.78 -2.57
N ALA A 332 -17.99 -9.15 -3.76
CA ALA A 332 -18.65 -8.22 -4.68
C ALA A 332 -20.16 -8.08 -4.44
N SER A 333 -20.68 -8.64 -3.33
CA SER A 333 -22.11 -8.75 -3.08
C SER A 333 -22.81 -7.40 -3.18
N ASP A 334 -22.23 -6.37 -2.55
CA ASP A 334 -22.79 -5.02 -2.55
C ASP A 334 -22.78 -4.38 -3.94
N TYR A 335 -21.82 -4.71 -4.80
CA TYR A 335 -21.74 -4.13 -6.14
C TYR A 335 -22.84 -4.69 -7.05
N TYR A 336 -23.03 -6.01 -7.03
CA TYR A 336 -24.14 -6.66 -7.72
C TYR A 336 -25.48 -6.20 -7.14
N HIS A 337 -25.59 -6.11 -5.81
CA HIS A 337 -26.81 -5.67 -5.16
C HIS A 337 -27.24 -4.26 -5.59
N ASN A 338 -26.34 -3.28 -5.57
CA ASN A 338 -26.69 -1.91 -5.95
C ASN A 338 -26.94 -1.78 -7.46
N ARG A 339 -26.24 -2.53 -8.30
CA ARG A 339 -26.57 -2.57 -9.74
C ARG A 339 -27.93 -3.23 -10.00
N ALA A 340 -28.31 -4.26 -9.24
CA ALA A 340 -29.64 -4.86 -9.29
C ALA A 340 -30.74 -3.86 -8.89
N ILE A 341 -30.49 -3.06 -7.84
CA ILE A 341 -31.39 -1.98 -7.42
C ILE A 341 -31.56 -0.97 -8.56
N LEU A 342 -30.48 -0.55 -9.20
CA LEU A 342 -30.53 0.37 -10.35
C LEU A 342 -31.35 -0.21 -11.52
N TYR A 343 -31.12 -1.48 -11.88
CA TYR A 343 -31.90 -2.18 -12.91
C TYR A 343 -33.39 -2.22 -12.57
N HIS A 344 -33.71 -2.51 -11.31
CA HIS A 344 -35.09 -2.61 -10.83
C HIS A 344 -35.80 -1.25 -10.78
N ASN A 345 -35.16 -0.22 -10.22
CA ASN A 345 -35.80 1.06 -9.90
C ASN A 345 -35.76 2.06 -11.05
N SER A 346 -34.62 2.17 -11.74
CA SER A 346 -34.38 3.28 -12.67
C SER A 346 -34.39 2.87 -14.13
N LEU A 347 -33.94 1.65 -14.44
CA LEU A 347 -33.84 1.16 -15.82
C LEU A 347 -35.02 0.28 -16.24
N ASP A 348 -35.82 -0.19 -15.29
CA ASP A 348 -36.97 -1.07 -15.51
C ASP A 348 -36.59 -2.37 -16.27
N GLU A 349 -35.44 -2.96 -15.92
CA GLU A 349 -34.92 -4.20 -16.51
C GLU A 349 -34.93 -5.34 -15.45
N PRO A 350 -36.11 -5.92 -15.13
CA PRO A 350 -36.25 -6.83 -14.00
C PRO A 350 -35.49 -8.15 -14.16
N GLU A 351 -35.32 -8.66 -15.38
CA GLU A 351 -34.56 -9.90 -15.61
C GLU A 351 -33.09 -9.72 -15.23
N LYS A 352 -32.48 -8.58 -15.61
CA LYS A 352 -31.10 -8.26 -15.24
C LYS A 352 -30.96 -7.97 -13.75
N ALA A 353 -31.96 -7.32 -13.14
CA ALA A 353 -32.00 -7.14 -11.69
C ALA A 353 -31.98 -8.49 -10.97
N LEU A 354 -32.77 -9.46 -11.42
CA LEU A 354 -32.77 -10.82 -10.84
C LEU A 354 -31.44 -11.55 -11.04
N GLU A 355 -30.79 -11.41 -12.20
CA GLU A 355 -29.45 -11.97 -12.44
C GLU A 355 -28.43 -11.45 -11.42
N ASP A 356 -28.41 -10.14 -11.20
CA ASP A 356 -27.49 -9.51 -10.24
C ASP A 356 -27.87 -9.84 -8.79
N TYR A 357 -29.15 -9.87 -8.42
CA TYR A 357 -29.56 -10.33 -7.08
C TYR A 357 -29.15 -11.79 -6.84
N ASN A 358 -29.28 -12.66 -7.84
CA ASN A 358 -28.81 -14.04 -7.72
C ASN A 358 -27.30 -14.11 -7.51
N LYS A 359 -26.53 -13.30 -8.25
CA LYS A 359 -25.08 -13.22 -8.06
C LYS A 359 -24.70 -12.70 -6.67
N ALA A 360 -25.38 -11.66 -6.18
CA ALA A 360 -25.17 -11.18 -4.82
C ALA A 360 -25.47 -12.27 -3.77
N ILE A 361 -26.56 -13.02 -3.93
CA ILE A 361 -26.95 -14.13 -3.03
C ILE A 361 -25.96 -15.30 -3.10
N GLU A 362 -25.43 -15.62 -4.28
CA GLU A 362 -24.37 -16.63 -4.43
C GLU A 362 -23.12 -16.28 -3.61
N ILE A 363 -22.78 -14.98 -3.54
CA ILE A 363 -21.62 -14.47 -2.79
C ILE A 363 -21.93 -14.41 -1.29
N SER A 364 -23.09 -13.84 -0.93
CA SER A 364 -23.50 -13.58 0.46
C SER A 364 -24.84 -14.23 0.78
N PRO A 365 -24.91 -15.58 0.86
CA PRO A 365 -26.17 -16.31 0.99
C PRO A 365 -26.86 -16.12 2.35
N SER A 366 -26.18 -15.55 3.34
CA SER A 366 -26.72 -15.26 4.67
C SER A 366 -27.25 -13.83 4.83
N ASP A 367 -27.19 -12.99 3.78
CA ASP A 367 -27.73 -11.62 3.87
C ASP A 367 -29.25 -11.60 3.56
N PRO A 368 -30.12 -11.36 4.56
CA PRO A 368 -31.56 -11.29 4.35
C PRO A 368 -32.01 -10.13 3.45
N VAL A 369 -31.22 -9.07 3.32
CA VAL A 369 -31.59 -7.89 2.51
C VAL A 369 -31.64 -8.27 1.03
N LEU A 370 -30.73 -9.13 0.58
CA LEU A 370 -30.67 -9.60 -0.81
C LEU A 370 -31.93 -10.37 -1.20
N TYR A 371 -32.38 -11.32 -0.37
CA TYR A 371 -33.62 -12.07 -0.60
C TYR A 371 -34.83 -11.15 -0.56
N ASN A 372 -34.90 -10.23 0.42
CA ASN A 372 -36.01 -9.29 0.48
C ASN A 372 -36.09 -8.43 -0.80
N ASN A 373 -34.98 -7.91 -1.29
CA ASN A 373 -34.98 -7.04 -2.48
C ASN A 373 -35.23 -7.83 -3.78
N ARG A 374 -34.76 -9.09 -3.88
CA ARG A 374 -35.13 -9.99 -4.97
C ARG A 374 -36.63 -10.34 -4.93
N GLY A 375 -37.19 -10.56 -3.75
CA GLY A 375 -38.61 -10.77 -3.53
C GLY A 375 -39.46 -9.58 -3.99
N VAL A 376 -39.01 -8.34 -3.69
CA VAL A 376 -39.66 -7.11 -4.19
C VAL A 376 -39.64 -7.06 -5.72
N CYS A 377 -38.53 -7.46 -6.35
CA CYS A 377 -38.44 -7.52 -7.81
C CYS A 377 -39.45 -8.52 -8.41
N TYR A 378 -39.53 -9.74 -7.85
CA TYR A 378 -40.54 -10.73 -8.26
C TYR A 378 -41.97 -10.22 -8.11
N GLU A 379 -42.25 -9.54 -6.99
CA GLU A 379 -43.58 -9.04 -6.68
C GLU A 379 -44.02 -7.90 -7.59
N ASP A 380 -43.20 -6.85 -7.68
CA ASP A 380 -43.61 -5.56 -8.26
C ASP A 380 -43.41 -5.52 -9.78
N LYS A 381 -42.37 -6.17 -10.30
CA LYS A 381 -42.05 -6.12 -11.74
C LYS A 381 -42.58 -7.31 -12.53
N LEU A 382 -42.61 -8.49 -11.92
CA LEU A 382 -42.95 -9.74 -12.61
C LEU A 382 -44.27 -10.36 -12.19
N ASN A 383 -44.91 -9.85 -11.12
CA ASN A 383 -46.12 -10.42 -10.53
C ASN A 383 -45.97 -11.92 -10.13
N GLU A 384 -44.76 -12.38 -9.84
CA GLU A 384 -44.45 -13.75 -9.44
C GLU A 384 -44.59 -13.92 -7.91
N PHE A 385 -45.81 -13.74 -7.41
CA PHE A 385 -46.09 -13.63 -5.97
C PHE A 385 -45.65 -14.83 -5.11
N VAL A 386 -45.67 -16.04 -5.67
CA VAL A 386 -45.23 -17.25 -4.95
C VAL A 386 -43.70 -17.24 -4.73
N LYS A 387 -42.92 -16.78 -5.73
CA LYS A 387 -41.47 -16.65 -5.59
C LYS A 387 -41.11 -15.51 -4.64
N ALA A 388 -41.82 -14.38 -4.74
CA ALA A 388 -41.66 -13.26 -3.82
C ALA A 388 -41.90 -13.69 -2.36
N LEU A 389 -42.98 -14.44 -2.10
CA LEU A 389 -43.28 -14.97 -0.76
C LEU A 389 -42.14 -15.86 -0.24
N ALA A 390 -41.64 -16.79 -1.06
CA ALA A 390 -40.54 -17.68 -0.67
C ALA A 390 -39.27 -16.89 -0.29
N ASP A 391 -38.94 -15.84 -1.03
CA ASP A 391 -37.81 -14.97 -0.75
C ASP A 391 -37.99 -14.17 0.54
N TYR A 392 -39.19 -13.62 0.78
CA TYR A 392 -39.47 -12.91 2.03
C TYR A 392 -39.45 -13.83 3.26
N GLU A 393 -39.97 -15.06 3.13
CA GLU A 393 -39.91 -16.07 4.18
C GLU A 393 -38.46 -16.48 4.47
N HIS A 394 -37.62 -16.61 3.43
CA HIS A 394 -36.20 -16.89 3.60
C HIS A 394 -35.48 -15.73 4.30
N ALA A 395 -35.74 -14.49 3.89
CA ALA A 395 -35.21 -13.30 4.56
C ALA A 395 -35.61 -13.25 6.04
N LEU A 396 -36.85 -13.61 6.36
CA LEU A 396 -37.35 -13.66 7.74
C LEU A 396 -36.74 -14.83 8.53
N ALA A 397 -36.47 -15.97 7.90
CA ALA A 397 -35.78 -17.09 8.52
C ALA A 397 -34.33 -16.72 8.91
N LEU A 398 -33.63 -16.00 8.04
CA LEU A 398 -32.28 -15.48 8.30
C LEU A 398 -32.28 -14.38 9.37
N ARG A 399 -33.31 -13.51 9.38
CA ARG A 399 -33.47 -12.44 10.37
C ARG A 399 -34.92 -12.39 10.89
N PRO A 400 -35.24 -13.09 12.00
CA PRO A 400 -36.61 -13.19 12.53
C PRO A 400 -37.32 -11.87 12.84
N ASN A 401 -36.56 -10.81 13.13
CA ASN A 401 -37.09 -9.47 13.43
C ASN A 401 -37.04 -8.53 12.21
N TYR A 402 -36.99 -9.06 10.98
CA TYR A 402 -36.93 -8.22 9.78
C TYR A 402 -38.31 -7.66 9.42
N ALA A 403 -38.62 -6.48 9.97
CA ALA A 403 -39.93 -5.83 9.84
C ALA A 403 -40.38 -5.60 8.39
N GLN A 404 -39.45 -5.30 7.47
CA GLN A 404 -39.76 -5.10 6.05
C GLN A 404 -40.23 -6.40 5.39
N ALA A 405 -39.51 -7.51 5.59
CA ALA A 405 -39.92 -8.82 5.09
C ALA A 405 -41.29 -9.25 5.65
N GLN A 406 -41.56 -9.03 6.95
CA GLN A 406 -42.87 -9.30 7.55
C GLN A 406 -44.01 -8.50 6.89
N THR A 407 -43.75 -7.23 6.61
CA THR A 407 -44.71 -6.35 5.92
C THR A 407 -44.97 -6.83 4.50
N ASN A 408 -43.92 -7.18 3.78
CA ASN A 408 -43.99 -7.68 2.41
C ASN A 408 -44.73 -9.03 2.32
N ILE A 409 -44.50 -9.96 3.26
CA ILE A 409 -45.25 -11.23 3.36
C ILE A 409 -46.75 -10.97 3.47
N LYS A 410 -47.17 -10.05 4.35
CA LYS A 410 -48.59 -9.75 4.55
C LYS A 410 -49.23 -9.19 3.28
N LEU A 411 -48.49 -8.34 2.58
CA LEU A 411 -48.97 -7.70 1.35
C LEU A 411 -49.08 -8.71 0.20
N VAL A 412 -48.04 -9.51 -0.02
CA VAL A 412 -48.03 -10.52 -1.10
C VAL A 412 -49.06 -11.62 -0.88
N MET A 413 -49.27 -12.06 0.37
CA MET A 413 -50.32 -13.04 0.70
C MET A 413 -51.72 -12.53 0.39
N THR A 414 -51.97 -11.23 0.55
CA THR A 414 -53.25 -10.62 0.18
C THR A 414 -53.45 -10.69 -1.34
N LYS A 415 -52.41 -10.42 -2.13
CA LYS A 415 -52.43 -10.52 -3.60
C LYS A 415 -52.65 -11.97 -4.06
N ILE A 416 -51.97 -12.95 -3.44
CA ILE A 416 -52.14 -14.38 -3.74
C ILE A 416 -53.59 -14.81 -3.49
N ASN A 417 -54.14 -14.49 -2.31
CA ASN A 417 -55.50 -14.88 -1.95
C ASN A 417 -56.55 -14.26 -2.91
N ALA A 418 -56.37 -13.00 -3.30
CA ALA A 418 -57.26 -12.35 -4.26
C ALA A 418 -57.31 -13.09 -5.61
N LEU A 419 -56.16 -13.56 -6.11
CA LEU A 419 -56.09 -14.31 -7.37
C LEU A 419 -56.71 -15.70 -7.27
N THR A 420 -56.54 -16.39 -6.14
CA THR A 420 -57.15 -17.72 -5.93
C THR A 420 -58.68 -17.69 -5.83
N HIS A 421 -59.27 -16.56 -5.42
CA HIS A 421 -60.72 -16.40 -5.39
C HIS A 421 -61.33 -16.09 -6.76
N ILE A 422 -60.59 -15.43 -7.67
CA ILE A 422 -61.05 -15.12 -9.03
C ILE A 422 -61.05 -16.37 -9.93
N GLY A 423 -60.15 -17.33 -9.70
CA GLY A 423 -60.08 -18.58 -10.48
C GLY A 423 -61.13 -19.64 -10.11
N ASN A 424 -61.89 -19.44 -9.03
CA ASN A 424 -62.91 -20.37 -8.52
C ASN A 424 -64.35 -19.88 -8.72
N THR A 425 -64.54 -18.77 -9.44
CA THR A 425 -65.83 -18.22 -9.90
C THR A 425 -65.90 -18.31 -11.40
#